data_AF-A0A2X1KXJ9-F1
#
_entry.id   AF-A0A2X1KXJ9-F1
#
_cell.length_a   1.000
_cell.length_b   1.000
_cell.length_c   1.000
_cell.angle_alpha   90.00
_cell.angle_beta   90.00
_cell.angle_gamma   90.00
#
_symmetry.space_group_name_H-M   'P 1'
#
loop_
_entity.id
_entity.type
_entity.pdbx_description
1 polymer ?
#
loop_
_entity_poly.entity_id
_entity_poly.type
_entity_poly.pdbx_seq_one_letter_code
_entity_poly.pdbx_strand_id
1 'polypeptide(L)'
;MGPLPVIWQRRFRTRWSEWSVSPEVTGQFTRPMLERLMLRTWLRDGEVFAQMVSGRINSLTPSAGVHFWLEALEPDFIPMSSDESNRLNQGVFVDDWGASRKISGV
;
A
#
# COMPACT_ATOMS: atom_id res chain seq x y z
N MET A 1 -25.83 3.33 -11.10
CA MET A 1 -24.69 2.45 -11.38
C MET A 1 -25.20 1.01 -11.25
N GLY A 2 -25.44 0.30 -12.36
CA GLY A 2 -26.01 -1.06 -12.33
C GLY A 2 -24.99 -2.11 -11.87
N PRO A 3 -25.43 -3.31 -11.42
CA PRO A 3 -24.52 -4.35 -10.97
C PRO A 3 -23.61 -4.82 -12.11
N LEU A 4 -22.33 -5.04 -11.81
CA LEU A 4 -21.38 -5.59 -12.76
C LEU A 4 -21.84 -6.99 -13.22
N PRO A 5 -21.79 -7.32 -14.52
CA PRO A 5 -22.15 -8.65 -15.01
C PRO A 5 -21.38 -9.76 -14.26
N VAL A 6 -22.03 -10.90 -14.01
CA VAL A 6 -21.52 -12.00 -13.17
C VAL A 6 -20.12 -12.49 -13.59
N ILE A 7 -19.82 -12.45 -14.89
CA ILE A 7 -18.49 -12.78 -15.44
C ILE A 7 -17.37 -11.90 -14.87
N TRP A 8 -17.63 -10.60 -14.64
CA TRP A 8 -16.68 -9.65 -14.09
C TRP A 8 -16.45 -9.90 -12.60
N GLN A 9 -17.53 -10.18 -11.85
CA GLN A 9 -17.44 -10.50 -10.43
C GLN A 9 -16.54 -11.73 -10.21
N ARG A 10 -16.72 -12.77 -11.03
CA ARG A 10 -15.92 -13.99 -10.95
C ARG A 10 -14.45 -13.71 -11.27
N ARG A 11 -14.18 -12.98 -12.34
CA ARG A 11 -12.82 -12.60 -12.76
C ARG A 11 -12.08 -11.74 -11.73
N PHE A 12 -12.79 -10.85 -11.05
CA PHE A 12 -12.23 -10.01 -9.99
C PHE A 12 -11.89 -10.85 -8.77
N ARG A 13 -12.82 -11.69 -8.29
CA ARG A 13 -12.61 -12.56 -7.12
C ARG A 13 -11.44 -13.52 -7.33
N THR A 14 -11.30 -14.09 -8.54
CA THR A 14 -10.16 -14.96 -8.88
C THR A 14 -8.84 -14.21 -8.79
N ARG A 15 -8.70 -13.07 -9.49
CA ARG A 15 -7.46 -12.26 -9.46
C ARG A 15 -7.13 -11.75 -8.07
N TRP A 16 -8.15 -11.33 -7.31
CA TRP A 16 -7.97 -10.91 -5.93
C TRP A 16 -7.45 -12.04 -5.04
N SER A 17 -8.00 -13.25 -5.18
CA SER A 17 -7.56 -14.42 -4.42
C SER A 17 -6.14 -14.83 -4.77
N GLU A 18 -5.79 -14.82 -6.06
CA GLU A 18 -4.43 -15.16 -6.52
C GLU A 18 -3.41 -14.10 -6.07
N TRP A 19 -3.75 -12.82 -6.22
CA TRP A 19 -2.94 -11.70 -5.72
C TRP A 19 -2.70 -11.79 -4.20
N SER A 20 -3.72 -12.23 -3.45
CA SER A 20 -3.65 -12.37 -1.98
C SER A 20 -2.57 -13.36 -1.50
N VAL A 21 -2.01 -14.20 -2.37
CA VAL A 21 -0.90 -15.10 -2.01
C VAL A 21 0.41 -14.33 -1.82
N SER A 22 0.64 -13.28 -2.61
CA SER A 22 1.86 -12.46 -2.55
C SER A 22 1.53 -10.99 -2.87
N PRO A 23 0.80 -10.30 -1.98
CA PRO A 23 0.31 -8.95 -2.20
C PRO A 23 1.37 -7.86 -1.99
N GLU A 24 2.54 -8.19 -1.43
CA GLU A 24 3.57 -7.21 -1.09
C GLU A 24 4.85 -7.35 -1.91
N VAL A 25 5.61 -6.25 -1.99
CA VAL A 25 6.73 -6.08 -2.92
C VAL A 25 7.84 -7.11 -2.76
N THR A 26 8.05 -7.64 -1.55
CA THR A 26 9.10 -8.64 -1.28
C THR A 26 8.61 -10.08 -1.46
N GLY A 27 7.29 -10.29 -1.51
CA GLY A 27 6.65 -11.60 -1.64
C GLY A 27 6.84 -12.54 -0.43
N GLN A 28 7.24 -12.01 0.72
CA GLN A 28 7.45 -12.78 1.94
C GLN A 28 6.15 -13.01 2.71
N PHE A 29 5.22 -12.06 2.65
CA PHE A 29 3.96 -12.14 3.39
C PHE A 29 2.77 -12.40 2.47
N THR A 30 1.98 -13.43 2.82
CA THR A 30 0.61 -13.57 2.30
C THR A 30 -0.28 -12.46 2.85
N ARG A 31 -1.40 -12.16 2.18
CA ARG A 31 -2.35 -11.13 2.64
C ARG A 31 -2.74 -11.25 4.11
N PRO A 32 -3.17 -12.40 4.65
CA PRO A 32 -3.52 -12.49 6.06
C PRO A 32 -2.33 -12.31 7.00
N MET A 33 -1.10 -12.60 6.57
CA MET A 33 0.11 -12.31 7.36
C MET A 33 0.39 -10.81 7.39
N LEU A 34 0.33 -10.16 6.22
CA LEU A 34 0.53 -8.73 6.07
C LEU A 34 -0.52 -7.93 6.87
N GLU A 35 -1.81 -8.30 6.75
CA GLU A 35 -2.91 -7.69 7.52
C GLU A 35 -2.68 -7.80 9.03
N ARG A 36 -2.26 -8.99 9.52
CA ARG A 36 -1.95 -9.18 10.94
C ARG A 36 -0.75 -8.37 11.39
N LEU A 37 0.29 -8.27 10.56
CA LEU A 37 1.48 -7.49 10.85
C LEU A 37 1.12 -6.01 10.96
N MET A 38 0.43 -5.46 9.96
CA MET A 38 -0.04 -4.08 9.94
C MET A 38 -0.96 -3.77 11.14
N LEU A 39 -1.89 -4.68 11.44
CA LEU A 39 -2.78 -4.53 12.60
C LEU A 39 -1.99 -4.53 13.92
N ARG A 40 -0.98 -5.39 14.06
CA ARG A 40 -0.15 -5.42 15.29
C ARG A 40 0.62 -4.13 15.47
N THR A 41 1.18 -3.58 14.40
CA THR A 41 1.88 -2.30 14.41
C THR A 41 0.93 -1.17 14.79
N TRP A 42 -0.26 -1.12 14.17
CA TRP A 42 -1.28 -0.13 14.51
C TRP A 42 -1.71 -0.21 15.98
N LEU A 43 -1.93 -1.41 16.51
CA LEU A 43 -2.28 -1.58 17.93
C LEU A 43 -1.13 -1.25 18.89
N ARG A 44 0.13 -1.42 18.47
CA ARG A 44 1.32 -1.17 19.28
C ARG A 44 1.64 0.34 19.35
N ASP A 45 1.69 0.99 18.19
CA ASP A 45 2.23 2.35 18.06
C ASP A 45 1.14 3.41 17.81
N GLY A 46 -0.09 2.98 17.51
CA GLY A 46 -1.19 3.86 17.12
C GLY A 46 -1.19 4.24 15.63
N GLU A 47 -0.17 3.80 14.88
CA GLU A 47 0.01 4.12 13.48
C GLU A 47 0.55 2.93 12.67
N VAL A 48 0.30 2.95 11.37
CA VAL A 48 0.84 1.99 10.42
C VAL A 48 0.93 2.65 9.06
N PHE A 49 2.00 2.37 8.34
CA PHE A 49 2.25 2.97 7.05
C PHE A 49 2.42 1.90 5.98
N ALA A 50 1.88 2.19 4.81
CA ALA A 50 2.11 1.38 3.63
C ALA A 50 2.13 2.26 2.39
N GLN A 51 3.04 1.94 1.47
CA GLN A 51 3.07 2.52 0.15
C GLN A 51 2.33 1.61 -0.83
N MET A 52 1.41 2.22 -1.59
CA MET A 52 0.76 1.54 -2.71
C MET A 52 1.69 1.61 -3.91
N VAL A 53 2.12 0.45 -4.39
CA VAL A 53 3.01 0.34 -5.54
C VAL A 53 2.21 -0.21 -6.71
N SER A 54 2.15 0.52 -7.82
CA SER A 54 1.38 0.12 -9.00
C SER A 54 2.14 0.43 -10.28
N GLY A 55 2.09 -0.48 -11.25
CA GLY A 55 2.73 -0.29 -12.56
C GLY A 55 3.68 -1.41 -12.95
N ARG A 56 4.29 -1.28 -14.13
CA ARG A 56 5.27 -2.24 -14.64
C ARG A 56 6.65 -1.87 -14.15
N ILE A 57 7.07 -2.52 -13.07
CA ILE A 57 8.37 -2.32 -12.44
C ILE A 57 9.23 -3.54 -12.76
N ASN A 58 10.40 -3.34 -13.36
CA ASN A 58 11.24 -4.43 -13.87
C ASN A 58 11.72 -5.41 -12.78
N SER A 59 11.84 -4.95 -11.53
CA SER A 59 12.25 -5.77 -10.39
C SER A 59 11.10 -6.51 -9.71
N LEU A 60 9.84 -6.23 -10.06
CA LEU A 60 8.66 -6.82 -9.42
C LEU A 60 7.92 -7.75 -10.38
N THR A 61 7.73 -8.99 -9.94
CA THR A 61 6.94 -9.98 -10.68
C THR A 61 5.46 -9.84 -10.30
N PRO A 62 4.55 -9.59 -11.26
CA PRO A 62 3.14 -9.42 -10.97
C PRO A 62 2.51 -10.72 -10.49
N SER A 63 1.89 -10.69 -9.31
CA SER A 63 1.05 -11.80 -8.84
C SER A 63 -0.27 -11.78 -9.61
N ALA A 64 -0.72 -12.92 -10.13
CA ALA A 64 -1.98 -13.05 -10.87
C ALA A 64 -2.10 -12.15 -12.13
N GLY A 65 -0.97 -11.69 -12.68
CA GLY A 65 -0.95 -10.68 -13.75
C GLY A 65 -1.45 -9.29 -13.31
N VAL A 66 -1.54 -9.06 -12.00
CA VAL A 66 -1.91 -7.77 -11.40
C VAL A 66 -0.63 -7.02 -11.02
N HIS A 67 -0.43 -5.87 -11.67
CA HIS A 67 0.70 -4.98 -11.42
C HIS A 67 0.41 -4.01 -10.27
N PHE A 68 0.12 -4.58 -9.10
CA PHE A 68 -0.20 -3.85 -7.88
C PHE A 68 0.37 -4.59 -6.69
N TRP A 69 0.98 -3.86 -5.77
CA TRP A 69 1.59 -4.37 -4.54
C TRP A 69 1.42 -3.37 -3.41
N LEU A 70 1.58 -3.86 -2.19
CA LEU A 70 1.71 -3.06 -0.98
C LEU A 70 3.14 -3.17 -0.47
N GLU A 71 3.71 -2.08 0.00
CA GLU A 71 4.96 -2.07 0.73
C GLU A 71 4.66 -1.60 2.14
N ALA A 72 4.68 -2.50 3.11
CA ALA A 72 4.50 -2.14 4.52
C ALA A 72 5.79 -1.47 5.02
N LEU A 73 5.65 -0.30 5.62
CA LEU A 73 6.76 0.48 6.15
C LEU A 73 6.76 0.37 7.67
N GLU A 74 7.92 0.11 8.26
CA GLU A 74 8.06 0.16 9.72
C GLU A 74 7.96 1.62 10.19
N PRO A 75 7.06 1.94 11.13
CA PRO A 75 6.88 3.30 11.61
C PRO A 75 8.17 3.92 12.17
N ASP A 76 8.97 3.10 12.85
CA ASP A 76 10.23 3.52 13.46
C ASP A 76 11.26 4.04 12.43
N PHE A 77 11.14 3.65 11.16
CA PHE A 77 12.02 4.12 10.08
C PHE A 77 11.49 5.34 9.33
N ILE A 78 10.29 5.83 9.68
CA ILE A 78 9.72 7.02 9.05
C ILE A 78 10.27 8.25 9.78
N PRO A 79 10.99 9.14 9.08
CA PRO A 79 11.60 10.29 9.72
C PRO A 79 10.51 11.16 10.38
N MET A 80 10.56 11.30 11.71
CA MET A 80 9.72 12.26 12.44
C MET A 80 10.16 13.71 12.20
N SER A 81 11.24 13.94 11.45
CA SER A 81 11.71 15.28 11.10
C SER A 81 10.66 15.99 10.26
N SER A 82 10.07 17.03 10.82
CA SER A 82 9.22 17.97 10.12
C SER A 82 10.05 19.13 9.57
N ASP A 83 9.81 19.48 8.31
CA ASP A 83 10.33 20.68 7.69
C ASP A 83 9.15 21.51 7.20
N GLU A 84 8.81 22.54 7.99
CA GLU A 84 7.72 23.46 7.67
C GLU A 84 7.95 24.19 6.34
N SER A 85 9.21 24.46 5.96
CA SER A 85 9.53 25.15 4.71
C SER A 85 9.16 24.32 3.48
N ASN A 86 9.28 22.99 3.60
CA ASN A 86 8.93 22.03 2.56
C ASN A 86 7.52 21.42 2.73
N ARG A 87 6.74 21.90 3.71
CA ARG A 87 5.47 21.28 4.13
C ARG A 87 5.58 19.76 4.33
N LEU A 88 6.72 19.31 4.84
CA LEU A 88 7.00 17.91 5.14
C LEU A 88 6.69 17.69 6.62
N ASN A 89 5.67 16.90 6.93
CA ASN A 89 5.33 16.53 8.30
C ASN A 89 5.49 15.03 8.46
N GLN A 90 6.44 14.61 9.31
CA GLN A 90 6.69 13.20 9.61
C GLN A 90 6.85 12.32 8.36
N GLY A 91 7.62 12.80 7.37
CA GLY A 91 7.85 12.08 6.12
C GLY A 91 6.70 12.13 5.09
N VAL A 92 5.58 12.79 5.40
CA VAL A 92 4.45 12.99 4.48
C VAL A 92 4.39 14.46 4.06
N PHE A 93 4.36 14.73 2.76
CA PHE A 93 4.08 16.08 2.28
C PHE A 93 2.62 16.40 2.52
N VAL A 94 2.34 17.50 3.20
CA VAL A 94 0.98 17.93 3.51
C VAL A 94 0.61 19.20 2.76
N ASP A 95 -0.68 19.40 2.51
CA ASP A 95 -1.20 20.68 2.05
C ASP A 95 -1.45 21.64 3.22
N ASP A 96 -1.99 22.83 2.92
CA ASP A 96 -2.25 23.87 3.92
C ASP A 96 -3.31 23.46 4.96
N TRP A 97 -4.03 22.35 4.73
CA TRP A 97 -5.03 21.79 5.63
C TRP A 97 -4.57 20.49 6.32
N GLY A 98 -3.30 20.11 6.15
CA GLY A 98 -2.72 18.92 6.76
C GLY A 98 -3.05 17.60 6.02
N ALA A 99 -3.64 17.65 4.83
CA ALA A 99 -3.92 16.45 4.04
C ALA A 99 -2.69 16.02 3.24
N SER A 100 -2.47 14.71 3.13
CA SER A 100 -1.32 14.15 2.40
C SER A 100 -1.38 14.49 0.91
N ARG A 101 -0.37 15.16 0.37
CA ARG A 101 -0.18 15.33 -1.07
C ARG A 101 0.46 14.08 -1.67
N LYS A 102 -0.11 13.62 -2.78
CA LYS A 102 0.57 12.66 -3.66
C LYS A 102 1.77 13.34 -4.31
N ILE A 103 2.96 12.77 -4.14
CA ILE A 103 4.12 13.14 -4.96
C ILE A 103 3.89 12.49 -6.33
N SER A 104 3.43 13.28 -7.30
CA SER A 104 3.32 12.82 -8.68
C SER A 104 4.71 12.86 -9.31
N GLY A 105 5.54 11.85 -9.07
CA GLY A 105 6.89 11.86 -9.61
C GLY A 105 7.78 10.70 -9.17
N VAL A 106 7.33 9.46 -9.33
CA VAL A 106 8.14 8.29 -9.71
C VAL A 106 7.23 7.34 -10.50
#